data_AF-A0A933FIN3-F1
#
_entry.id   AF-A0A933FIN3-F1
#
_cell.length_a   1.000
_cell.length_b   1.000
_cell.length_c   1.000
_cell.angle_alpha   90.00
_cell.angle_beta   90.00
_cell.angle_gamma   90.00
#
_symmetry.space_group_name_H-M   'P 1'
#
loop_
_entity.id
_entity.type
_entity.pdbx_description
1 polymer ?
#
loop_
_entity_poly.entity_id
_entity_poly.type
_entity_poly.pdbx_seq_one_letter_code
_entity_poly.pdbx_strand_id
1 'polypeptide(L)'
;MKDAAIAGSRARRASPGFTLAEVMIAALIMAVGTSAMLSVTLSTRTQLIRTGIKDQMAQESRQLLQKLQFYVAQDGVAGSPQGGWSIPGDIVSGALTNGPHVATDLLPDHLKGAPHEATLEYFVTQEGDTKKIDITATWEGD
;
A
#
# COMPACT_ATOMS: atom_id res chain seq x y z
N MET A 1 -89.64 -19.11 -9.31
CA MET A 1 -88.47 -19.90 -8.87
C MET A 1 -87.58 -20.17 -10.08
N LYS A 2 -86.47 -19.45 -10.21
CA LYS A 2 -85.28 -19.88 -10.97
C LYS A 2 -84.16 -18.88 -10.65
N ASP A 3 -83.51 -19.13 -9.53
CA ASP A 3 -82.27 -18.45 -9.15
C ASP A 3 -81.18 -18.87 -10.13
N ALA A 4 -80.75 -17.94 -10.98
CA ALA A 4 -79.57 -18.10 -11.81
C ALA A 4 -78.34 -17.92 -10.91
N ALA A 5 -77.82 -19.03 -10.39
CA ALA A 5 -76.58 -19.07 -9.66
C ALA A 5 -75.42 -18.59 -10.55
N ILE A 6 -74.89 -17.40 -10.26
CA ILE A 6 -73.62 -16.91 -10.77
C ILE A 6 -72.53 -17.81 -10.17
N ALA A 7 -72.22 -18.89 -10.89
CA ALA A 7 -71.09 -19.74 -10.60
C ALA A 7 -69.81 -18.96 -10.95
N GLY A 8 -69.34 -18.17 -10.00
CA GLY A 8 -68.01 -17.56 -10.04
C GLY A 8 -66.96 -18.67 -10.08
N SER A 9 -66.47 -18.97 -11.29
CA SER A 9 -65.28 -19.77 -11.49
C SER A 9 -64.10 -18.99 -10.91
N ARG A 10 -63.79 -19.24 -9.64
CA ARG A 10 -62.51 -18.88 -9.05
C ARG A 10 -61.44 -19.69 -9.78
N ALA A 11 -60.97 -19.14 -10.90
CA ALA A 11 -59.71 -19.53 -11.51
C ALA A 11 -58.63 -19.27 -10.47
N ARG A 12 -58.32 -20.30 -9.68
CA ARG A 12 -57.10 -20.35 -8.89
C ARG A 12 -55.97 -20.22 -9.90
N ARG A 13 -55.41 -19.01 -10.05
CA ARG A 13 -54.11 -18.83 -10.69
C ARG A 13 -53.16 -19.75 -9.92
N ALA A 14 -52.83 -20.90 -10.51
CA ALA A 14 -51.74 -21.71 -10.02
C ALA A 14 -50.49 -20.86 -10.22
N SER A 15 -50.01 -20.24 -9.15
CA SER A 15 -48.67 -19.66 -9.14
C SER A 15 -47.72 -20.79 -9.53
N PRO A 16 -46.97 -20.69 -10.64
CA PRO A 16 -46.00 -21.72 -10.99
C PRO A 16 -45.03 -21.87 -9.82
N GLY A 17 -45.05 -23.04 -9.19
CA GLY A 17 -44.13 -23.36 -8.10
C GLY A 17 -42.71 -23.46 -8.64
N PHE A 18 -41.73 -23.01 -7.86
CA PHE A 18 -40.32 -23.13 -8.22
C PHE A 18 -39.95 -24.59 -8.44
N THR A 19 -39.31 -24.88 -9.57
CA THR A 19 -38.78 -26.22 -9.83
C THR A 19 -37.47 -26.41 -9.05
N LEU A 20 -37.16 -27.65 -8.65
CA LEU A 20 -35.89 -27.97 -7.98
C LEU A 20 -34.68 -27.48 -8.79
N ALA A 21 -34.74 -27.66 -10.11
CA ALA A 21 -33.70 -27.23 -11.03
C ALA A 21 -33.48 -25.71 -11.00
N GLU A 22 -34.55 -24.92 -10.92
CA GLU A 22 -34.48 -23.45 -10.85
C GLU A 22 -33.81 -22.98 -9.55
N VAL A 23 -34.13 -23.61 -8.41
CA VAL A 23 -33.49 -23.30 -7.13
C VAL A 23 -32.00 -23.67 -7.15
N MET A 24 -31.64 -24.81 -7.76
CA MET A 24 -30.24 -25.22 -7.91
C MET A 24 -29.44 -24.27 -8.80
N ILE A 25 -30.03 -23.83 -9.92
CA ILE A 25 -29.40 -22.85 -10.82
C ILE A 25 -29.24 -21.50 -10.11
N ALA A 26 -30.27 -21.03 -9.41
CA ALA A 26 -30.20 -19.79 -8.62
C ALA A 26 -29.12 -19.87 -7.54
N ALA A 27 -29.01 -21.00 -6.83
CA ALA A 27 -27.97 -21.22 -5.83
C ALA A 27 -26.56 -21.22 -6.43
N LEU A 28 -26.37 -21.85 -7.60
CA LEU A 28 -25.10 -21.82 -8.33
C LEU A 28 -24.71 -20.41 -8.76
N ILE A 29 -25.65 -19.66 -9.34
CA ILE A 29 -25.40 -18.28 -9.77
C ILE A 29 -25.06 -17.40 -8.56
N MET A 30 -25.79 -17.55 -7.45
CA MET A 30 -25.47 -16.84 -6.20
C MET A 30 -24.09 -17.19 -5.68
N ALA A 31 -23.71 -18.47 -5.65
CA ALA A 31 -22.40 -18.90 -5.18
C ALA A 31 -21.24 -18.36 -6.04
N VAL A 32 -21.40 -18.35 -7.36
CA VAL A 32 -20.42 -17.76 -8.29
C VAL A 32 -20.34 -16.24 -8.09
N GLY A 33 -21.48 -15.57 -7.98
CA GLY A 33 -21.55 -14.13 -7.73
C GLY A 33 -20.87 -13.71 -6.44
N THR A 34 -21.15 -14.41 -5.33
CA THR A 34 -20.52 -14.13 -4.03
C THR A 34 -19.02 -14.38 -4.06
N SER A 35 -18.57 -15.44 -4.75
CA SER A 35 -17.15 -15.76 -4.89
C SER A 35 -16.40 -14.68 -5.67
N ALA A 36 -16.99 -14.22 -6.78
CA ALA A 36 -16.40 -13.15 -7.59
C ALA A 36 -16.26 -11.83 -6.80
N MET A 37 -17.30 -11.45 -6.05
CA MET A 37 -17.26 -10.25 -5.20
C MET A 37 -16.19 -10.35 -4.10
N LEU A 38 -16.04 -11.54 -3.49
CA LEU A 38 -15.00 -11.78 -2.49
C LEU A 38 -13.60 -11.63 -3.09
N SER A 39 -13.36 -12.18 -4.29
CA SER A 39 -12.07 -12.07 -4.96
C SER A 39 -11.72 -10.63 -5.31
N VAL A 40 -12.68 -9.85 -5.84
CA VAL A 40 -12.46 -8.43 -6.17
C VAL A 40 -12.16 -7.62 -4.91
N THR A 41 -12.98 -7.78 -3.85
CA THR A 41 -12.76 -7.02 -2.60
C THR A 41 -11.43 -7.36 -1.94
N LEU A 42 -11.04 -8.63 -1.93
CA LEU A 42 -9.73 -9.05 -1.41
C LEU A 42 -8.59 -8.45 -2.24
N SER A 43 -8.69 -8.49 -3.57
CA SER A 43 -7.69 -7.92 -4.47
C SER A 43 -7.56 -6.40 -4.33
N THR A 44 -8.67 -5.68 -4.22
CA THR A 44 -8.64 -4.22 -3.97
C THR A 44 -8.01 -3.90 -2.62
N ARG A 45 -8.33 -4.67 -1.58
CA ARG A 45 -7.76 -4.45 -0.25
C ARG A 45 -6.25 -4.67 -0.24
N THR A 46 -5.74 -5.73 -0.87
CA THR A 46 -4.30 -5.98 -0.94
C THR A 46 -3.58 -4.90 -1.75
N GLN A 47 -4.17 -4.44 -2.86
CA GLN A 47 -3.62 -3.33 -3.64
C GLN A 47 -3.58 -2.02 -2.84
N LEU A 48 -4.64 -1.67 -2.11
CA LEU A 48 -4.69 -0.44 -1.31
C LEU A 48 -3.63 -0.41 -0.21
N ILE A 49 -3.38 -1.56 0.43
CA ILE A 49 -2.31 -1.68 1.44
C ILE A 49 -0.96 -1.46 0.78
N ARG A 50 -0.69 -2.09 -0.37
CA ARG A 50 0.56 -1.91 -1.13
C ARG A 50 0.78 -0.46 -1.55
N THR A 51 -0.25 0.22 -2.05
CA THR A 51 -0.14 1.64 -2.42
C THR A 51 0.10 2.52 -1.20
N GLY A 52 -0.53 2.22 -0.06
CA GLY A 52 -0.32 2.97 1.18
C GLY A 52 1.13 2.88 1.68
N ILE A 53 1.74 1.69 1.64
CA ILE A 53 3.15 1.50 2.02
C ILE A 53 4.08 2.25 1.05
N LYS A 54 3.83 2.14 -0.26
CA LYS A 54 4.60 2.87 -1.26
C LYS A 54 4.56 4.39 -1.04
N ASP A 55 3.38 4.93 -0.74
CA ASP A 55 3.21 6.35 -0.46
C ASP A 55 3.92 6.77 0.84
N GLN A 56 3.89 5.94 1.88
CA GLN A 56 4.66 6.18 3.11
C GLN A 56 6.18 6.16 2.83
N MET A 57 6.70 5.16 2.12
CA MET A 57 8.12 5.12 1.76
C MET A 57 8.53 6.32 0.88
N ALA A 58 7.65 6.77 0.00
CA ALA A 58 7.87 7.99 -0.79
C ALA A 58 7.89 9.26 0.08
N GLN A 59 7.13 9.31 1.16
CA GLN A 59 7.18 10.42 2.11
C GLN A 59 8.47 10.39 2.94
N GLU A 60 8.86 9.23 3.47
CA GLU A 60 10.08 9.09 4.27
C GLU A 60 11.35 9.39 3.47
N SER A 61 11.42 8.91 2.22
CA SER A 61 12.53 9.25 1.32
C SER A 61 12.62 10.75 1.02
N ARG A 62 11.48 11.45 0.87
CA ARG A 62 11.47 12.92 0.71
C ARG A 62 11.93 13.64 1.97
N GLN A 63 11.55 13.18 3.16
CA GLN A 63 12.02 13.76 4.42
C GLN A 63 13.52 13.57 4.58
N LEU A 64 14.04 12.39 4.27
CA LEU A 64 15.48 12.12 4.24
C LEU A 64 16.19 13.06 3.25
N LEU A 65 15.67 13.21 2.04
CA LEU A 65 16.24 14.13 1.05
C LEU A 65 16.29 15.57 1.56
N GLN A 66 15.23 16.06 2.22
CA GLN A 66 15.21 17.40 2.80
C GLN A 66 16.27 17.58 3.91
N LYS A 67 16.44 16.57 4.77
CA LYS A 67 17.50 16.58 5.79
C LYS A 67 18.89 16.61 5.16
N LEU A 68 19.12 15.78 4.13
CA LEU A 68 20.39 15.74 3.40
C LEU A 68 20.67 17.05 2.65
N GLN A 69 19.66 17.68 2.05
CA GLN A 69 19.80 19.00 1.42
C GLN A 69 20.20 20.08 2.44
N PHE A 70 19.64 20.04 3.65
CA PHE A 70 20.07 20.94 4.72
C PHE A 70 21.53 20.72 5.09
N TYR A 71 21.99 19.46 5.14
CA TYR A 71 23.40 19.15 5.36
C TYR A 71 24.30 19.68 4.25
N VAL A 72 23.90 19.50 2.98
CA VAL A 72 24.65 20.04 1.83
C VAL A 72 24.71 21.57 1.87
N ALA A 73 23.61 22.24 2.22
CA ALA A 73 23.56 23.70 2.31
C ALA A 73 24.46 24.28 3.41
N GLN A 74 24.77 23.48 4.44
CA GLN A 74 25.66 23.88 5.52
C GLN A 74 27.10 23.38 5.34
N ASP A 75 27.37 22.55 4.33
CA ASP A 75 28.70 22.00 4.07
C ASP A 75 29.70 23.13 3.78
N GLY A 76 30.71 23.30 4.64
CA GLY A 76 31.75 24.33 4.48
C GLY A 76 31.48 25.69 5.13
N VAL A 77 30.34 25.91 5.79
CA VAL A 77 30.11 27.14 6.58
C VAL A 77 30.95 27.10 7.87
N ALA A 78 31.55 28.22 8.30
CA ALA A 78 32.27 28.26 9.58
C ALA A 78 31.30 28.06 10.76
N GLY A 79 31.52 27.03 11.58
CA GLY A 79 30.54 26.57 12.59
C GLY A 79 29.55 25.53 12.05
N SER A 80 29.64 25.18 10.76
CA SER A 80 29.09 23.93 10.28
C SER A 80 29.85 22.77 10.92
N PRO A 81 29.16 21.68 11.21
CA PRO A 81 29.76 20.51 11.84
C PRO A 81 30.54 19.72 10.78
N GLN A 82 31.77 20.14 10.58
CA GLN A 82 32.75 19.41 9.80
C GLN A 82 32.96 18.02 10.42
N GLY A 83 32.54 16.98 9.68
CA GLY A 83 32.89 15.58 9.96
C GLY A 83 32.12 14.87 11.08
N GLY A 84 31.05 15.46 11.63
CA GLY A 84 30.38 14.92 12.83
C GLY A 84 28.86 14.71 12.74
N TRP A 85 28.20 15.13 11.66
CA TRP A 85 26.77 14.90 11.49
C TRP A 85 26.51 13.50 10.96
N SER A 86 25.95 12.64 11.81
CA SER A 86 25.45 11.34 11.41
C SER A 86 23.93 11.40 11.29
N ILE A 87 23.41 10.63 10.35
CA ILE A 87 22.00 10.28 10.36
C ILE A 87 21.81 9.19 11.41
N PRO A 88 20.76 9.25 12.26
CA PRO A 88 20.44 8.17 13.18
C PRO A 88 20.33 6.84 12.42
N GLY A 89 21.10 5.84 12.87
CA GLY A 89 21.19 4.51 12.24
C GLY A 89 22.21 4.37 11.12
N ASP A 90 22.90 5.45 10.76
CA ASP A 90 24.01 5.38 9.83
C ASP A 90 25.27 4.87 10.53
N ILE A 91 25.89 3.86 9.92
CA ILE A 91 27.12 3.22 10.40
C ILE A 91 28.32 4.11 10.05
N VAL A 92 28.19 4.96 9.03
CA VAL A 92 29.28 5.82 8.56
C VAL A 92 29.27 7.15 9.32
N SER A 93 30.44 7.55 9.80
CA SER A 93 30.63 8.90 10.35
C SER A 93 30.60 9.94 9.23
N GLY A 94 29.59 10.79 9.23
CA GLY A 94 29.42 11.88 8.27
C GLY A 94 28.39 11.56 7.18
N ALA A 95 27.23 12.20 7.28
CA ALA A 95 26.08 12.00 6.41
C ALA A 95 26.33 12.33 4.93
N LEU A 96 27.40 13.07 4.62
CA LEU A 96 27.80 13.47 3.26
C LEU A 96 29.15 12.87 2.83
N THR A 97 29.63 11.86 3.56
CA THR A 97 30.81 11.09 3.16
C THR A 97 30.49 10.33 1.87
N ASN A 98 31.47 10.17 0.98
CA ASN A 98 31.25 9.44 -0.27
C ASN A 98 31.06 7.95 0.02
N GLY A 99 30.01 7.33 -0.54
CA GLY A 99 29.72 5.91 -0.36
C GLY A 99 28.27 5.59 0.05
N PRO A 100 28.02 4.33 0.43
CA PRO A 100 26.71 3.88 0.87
C PRO A 100 26.47 4.21 2.34
N HIS A 101 25.23 4.58 2.64
CA HIS A 101 24.75 4.89 3.98
C HIS A 101 23.44 4.19 4.26
N VAL A 102 23.28 3.72 5.48
CA VAL A 102 22.06 3.06 5.94
C VAL A 102 21.25 4.07 6.75
N ALA A 103 20.02 4.30 6.34
CA ALA A 103 19.08 5.20 7.00
C ALA A 103 17.82 4.47 7.47
N THR A 104 17.85 3.14 7.53
CA THR A 104 16.72 2.29 7.88
C THR A 104 16.13 2.67 9.24
N ASP A 105 16.93 3.08 10.22
CA ASP A 105 16.42 3.46 11.55
C ASP A 105 15.55 4.73 11.55
N LEU A 106 15.62 5.55 10.48
CA LEU A 106 14.68 6.66 10.30
C LEU A 106 13.27 6.20 9.97
N LEU A 107 13.11 4.98 9.44
CA LEU A 107 11.81 4.44 9.14
C LEU A 107 11.03 4.16 10.43
N PRO A 108 9.71 4.41 10.43
CA PRO A 108 8.81 3.96 11.49
C PRO A 108 8.95 2.46 11.77
N ASP A 109 8.82 2.07 13.04
CA ASP A 109 8.98 0.66 13.48
C ASP A 109 8.03 -0.31 12.77
N HIS A 110 6.83 0.15 12.38
CA HIS A 110 5.86 -0.68 11.66
C HIS A 110 6.26 -1.01 10.22
N LEU A 111 7.24 -0.30 9.65
CA LEU A 111 7.78 -0.58 8.31
C LEU A 111 9.02 -1.48 8.37
N LYS A 112 9.84 -1.35 9.42
CA LYS A 112 11.09 -2.12 9.58
C LYS A 112 10.86 -3.59 9.91
N GLY A 113 9.73 -3.92 10.53
CA GLY A 113 9.39 -5.29 10.91
C GLY A 113 8.64 -6.08 9.84
N ALA A 114 8.49 -7.38 10.07
CA ALA A 114 7.58 -8.22 9.31
C ALA A 114 6.15 -7.63 9.34
N PRO A 115 5.40 -7.65 8.23
CA PRO A 115 5.68 -8.36 6.98
C PRO A 115 6.42 -7.55 5.90
N HIS A 116 6.83 -6.31 6.21
CA HIS A 116 7.32 -5.37 5.20
C HIS A 116 8.85 -5.29 5.12
N GLU A 117 9.55 -5.50 6.24
CA GLU A 117 11.02 -5.52 6.29
C GLU A 117 11.68 -4.39 5.49
N ALA A 118 11.09 -3.19 5.57
CA ALA A 118 11.48 -2.07 4.73
C ALA A 118 12.84 -1.55 5.13
N THR A 119 13.66 -1.22 4.12
CA THR A 119 14.98 -0.61 4.28
C THR A 119 15.05 0.71 3.54
N LEU A 120 15.85 1.61 4.10
CA LEU A 120 16.13 2.91 3.49
C LEU A 120 17.63 3.10 3.47
N GLU A 121 18.16 3.27 2.27
CA GLU A 121 19.58 3.49 2.03
C GLU A 121 19.75 4.71 1.15
N TYR A 122 20.91 5.36 1.26
CA TYR A 122 21.28 6.40 0.32
C TYR A 122 22.75 6.29 -0.04
N PHE A 123 23.07 6.71 -1.25
CA PHE A 123 24.41 6.69 -1.78
C PHE A 123 24.82 8.12 -2.14
N VAL A 124 25.93 8.56 -1.58
CA VAL A 124 26.50 9.87 -1.89
C VAL A 124 27.63 9.64 -2.88
N THR A 125 27.58 10.32 -4.03
CA THR A 125 28.67 10.35 -5.01
C THR A 125 29.19 11.78 -5.14
N GLN A 126 30.50 11.97 -5.09
CA GLN A 126 31.11 13.27 -5.35
C GLN A 126 31.46 13.41 -6.83
N GLU A 127 30.89 14.41 -7.48
CA GLU A 127 31.15 14.80 -8.87
C GLU A 127 31.74 16.22 -8.87
N GLY A 128 33.07 16.31 -8.74
CA GLY A 128 33.79 17.59 -8.58
C GLY A 128 33.39 18.29 -7.28
N ASP A 129 32.84 19.51 -7.39
CA ASP A 129 32.36 20.31 -6.26
C ASP A 129 30.90 20.02 -5.91
N THR A 130 30.21 19.20 -6.70
CA THR A 130 28.82 18.80 -6.45
C THR A 130 28.73 17.42 -5.81
N LYS A 131 27.80 17.26 -4.86
CA LYS A 131 27.44 15.95 -4.28
C LYS A 131 26.11 15.49 -4.86
N LYS A 132 26.11 14.32 -5.48
CA LYS A 132 24.92 13.61 -5.93
C LYS A 132 24.47 12.67 -4.84
N ILE A 133 23.16 12.63 -4.57
CA ILE A 133 22.56 11.77 -3.55
C ILE A 133 21.47 10.95 -4.21
N ASP A 134 21.65 9.63 -4.22
CA ASP A 134 20.68 8.66 -4.70
C ASP A 134 20.06 7.95 -3.49
N ILE A 135 18.73 8.01 -3.33
CA ILE A 135 18.02 7.39 -2.21
C ILE A 135 17.30 6.15 -2.73
N THR A 136 17.51 5.02 -2.07
CA THR A 136 16.89 3.74 -2.39
C THR A 136 16.04 3.30 -1.22
N ALA A 137 14.75 3.11 -1.47
CA ALA A 137 13.80 2.54 -0.53
C ALA A 137 13.41 1.15 -1.02
N THR A 138 13.58 0.12 -0.20
CA THR A 138 13.14 -1.24 -0.54
C THR A 138 12.21 -1.78 0.55
N TRP A 139 11.30 -2.67 0.19
CA TRP A 139 10.40 -3.34 1.13
C TRP A 139 9.98 -4.69 0.54
N GLU A 140 9.70 -5.66 1.42
CA GLU A 140 9.16 -6.96 1.08
C GLU A 140 7.62 -6.89 0.98
N GLY A 141 7.05 -7.56 -0.02
CA GLY A 141 5.59 -7.64 -0.22
C GLY A 141 5.08 -7.29 -1.62
N ASP A 142 5.95 -7.19 -2.63
CA ASP A 142 5.56 -7.19 -4.05
C ASP A 142 4.88 -8.48 -4.50
#